data_AF-A0A7D7ZGV9-F1
#
_entry.id   AF-A0A7D7ZGV9-F1
#
_cell.length_a   1.000
_cell.length_b   1.000
_cell.length_c   1.000
_cell.angle_alpha   90.00
_cell.angle_beta   90.00
_cell.angle_gamma   90.00
#
_symmetry.space_group_name_H-M   'P 1'
#
loop_
_entity.id
_entity.type
_entity.pdbx_description
1 polymer ?
#
loop_
_entity_poly.entity_id
_entity_poly.type
_entity_poly.pdbx_seq_one_letter_code
_entity_poly.pdbx_strand_id
1 'polypeptide(L)'
;MQSRVILGITIVFAASLLSVSVVSAQSSSQIPPWIKTAVTFWANDQISDQEFIDVIQYFVENEIITVPQDYDVVVNLQSLQFELNEKIQDSRILANSIQVQSYVVESNDLFDAVDNAETVISQLDDMWQDSDPDKPDSVAYNLIHNEVGDIIRQFIQDDIDSESKFKYAEIIVTNAYGANVAQSAKTTDFKQNDEDWWQEAKEHGIFLSDGGFDESAGVYSSDIAIQILDKEGRFIGVLKAVINVESVTSGN
;
A
#
# COMPACT_ATOMS: atom_id res chain seq x y z
N MET A 1 75.93 58.21 52.56
CA MET A 1 75.70 57.16 51.54
C MET A 1 74.83 56.09 52.16
N GLN A 2 73.52 56.30 52.04
CA GLN A 2 72.42 55.38 52.40
C GLN A 2 71.91 54.77 51.08
N SER A 3 71.06 53.75 50.95
CA SER A 3 70.57 52.61 51.73
C SER A 3 69.63 51.88 50.75
N ARG A 4 69.38 50.58 50.96
CA ARG A 4 68.33 49.81 50.28
C ARG A 4 66.93 50.40 50.56
N VAL A 5 65.93 50.12 49.70
CA VAL A 5 64.64 49.45 50.04
C VAL A 5 63.66 49.45 48.84
N ILE A 6 62.83 48.40 48.84
CA ILE A 6 61.89 47.84 47.87
C ILE A 6 60.53 48.60 47.87
N LEU A 7 59.72 48.41 46.80
CA LEU A 7 58.26 48.09 46.81
C LEU A 7 57.38 48.99 45.91
N GLY A 8 56.53 48.36 45.07
CA GLY A 8 55.40 49.03 44.43
C GLY A 8 54.89 48.37 43.15
N ILE A 9 54.17 47.25 43.28
CA ILE A 9 53.33 46.66 42.22
C ILE A 9 52.15 47.61 41.95
N THR A 10 51.83 47.88 40.69
CA THR A 10 50.44 48.19 40.30
C THR A 10 50.17 47.69 38.90
N ILE A 11 49.40 46.60 38.85
CA ILE A 11 48.79 46.04 37.65
C ILE A 11 47.61 46.95 37.30
N VAL A 12 47.58 47.47 36.07
CA VAL A 12 46.34 48.00 35.48
C VAL A 12 46.11 47.26 34.17
N PHE A 13 45.26 46.24 34.27
CA PHE A 13 44.57 45.61 33.15
C PHE A 13 43.56 46.61 32.58
N ALA A 14 43.68 46.95 31.30
CA ALA A 14 42.61 47.59 30.55
C ALA A 14 42.53 46.92 29.17
N ALA A 15 41.98 45.70 29.15
CA ALA A 15 41.52 45.07 27.93
C ALA A 15 40.16 45.68 27.57
N SER A 16 40.16 46.57 26.58
CA SER A 16 38.97 47.10 25.94
C SER A 16 38.26 45.97 25.17
N LEU A 17 37.20 45.44 25.76
CA LEU A 17 36.27 44.51 25.12
C LEU A 17 35.48 45.23 24.01
N LEU A 18 35.82 44.94 22.76
CA LEU A 18 34.96 45.22 21.62
C LEU A 18 33.72 44.33 21.74
N SER A 19 32.56 44.97 21.90
CA SER A 19 31.25 44.33 21.95
C SER A 19 30.92 43.79 20.55
N VAL A 20 31.16 42.49 20.33
CA VAL A 20 30.59 41.80 19.16
C VAL A 20 29.12 41.57 19.46
N SER A 21 28.25 42.25 18.73
CA SER A 21 26.82 41.97 18.73
C SER A 21 26.64 40.52 18.26
N VAL A 22 26.34 39.62 19.20
CA VAL A 22 25.87 38.28 18.85
C VAL A 22 24.49 38.48 18.21
N VAL A 23 24.44 38.38 16.88
CA VAL A 23 23.17 38.21 16.19
C VAL A 23 22.63 36.87 16.65
N SER A 24 21.62 36.92 17.51
CA SER A 24 20.84 35.75 17.90
C SER A 24 20.13 35.25 16.65
N ALA A 25 20.61 34.16 16.07
CA ALA A 25 19.90 33.41 15.04
C ALA A 25 18.70 32.73 15.72
N GLN A 26 17.56 33.40 15.69
CA GLN A 26 16.29 32.87 16.16
C GLN A 26 15.83 31.80 15.17
N SER A 27 15.93 30.53 15.56
CA SER A 27 15.44 29.37 14.82
C SER A 27 13.91 29.35 14.80
N SER A 28 13.31 30.05 13.83
CA SER A 28 11.92 29.77 13.46
C SER A 28 11.89 28.48 12.64
N SER A 29 11.27 27.44 13.20
CA SER A 29 10.88 26.20 12.50
C SER A 29 9.88 26.52 11.39
N GLN A 30 10.37 27.10 10.30
CA GLN A 30 9.58 27.37 9.10
C GLN A 30 9.95 26.34 8.05
N ILE A 31 8.94 25.59 7.62
CA ILE A 31 9.02 24.69 6.46
C ILE A 31 9.67 25.47 5.31
N PRO A 32 10.83 25.04 4.80
CA PRO A 32 11.52 25.71 3.71
C PRO A 32 10.61 25.93 2.49
N PRO A 33 10.71 27.09 1.82
CA PRO A 33 9.86 27.41 0.66
C PRO A 33 9.91 26.36 -0.46
N TRP A 34 11.06 25.73 -0.68
CA TRP A 34 11.20 24.70 -1.70
C TRP A 34 10.33 23.46 -1.42
N ILE A 35 10.12 23.09 -0.14
CA ILE A 35 9.24 21.96 0.24
C ILE A 35 7.83 22.29 -0.21
N LYS A 36 7.38 23.52 0.05
CA LYS A 36 6.06 23.98 -0.38
C LYS A 36 5.93 23.97 -1.89
N THR A 37 6.98 24.32 -2.63
CA THR A 37 6.98 24.29 -4.10
C THR A 37 6.85 22.86 -4.63
N ALA A 38 7.68 21.92 -4.14
CA ALA A 38 7.62 20.52 -4.56
C ALA A 38 6.23 19.92 -4.24
N VAL A 39 5.72 20.14 -3.03
CA VAL A 39 4.38 19.70 -2.62
C VAL A 39 3.28 20.36 -3.45
N THR A 40 3.43 21.64 -3.83
CA THR A 40 2.44 22.33 -4.68
C THR A 40 2.41 21.75 -6.09
N PHE A 41 3.57 21.42 -6.66
CA PHE A 41 3.63 20.81 -8.00
C PHE A 41 3.05 19.40 -7.98
N TRP A 42 3.37 18.62 -6.96
CA TRP A 42 2.80 17.29 -6.78
C TRP A 42 1.29 17.33 -6.55
N ALA A 43 0.81 18.16 -5.62
CA ALA A 43 -0.62 18.29 -5.30
C ALA A 43 -1.49 18.90 -6.43
N ASN A 44 -0.87 19.43 -7.49
CA ASN A 44 -1.57 19.93 -8.67
C ASN A 44 -1.27 19.08 -9.92
N ASP A 45 -0.82 17.83 -9.74
CA ASP A 45 -0.50 16.87 -10.81
C ASP A 45 0.52 17.39 -11.85
N GLN A 46 1.38 18.34 -11.47
CA GLN A 46 2.39 18.93 -12.36
C GLN A 46 3.68 18.12 -12.41
N ILE A 47 3.90 17.26 -11.42
CA ILE A 47 4.97 16.26 -11.37
C ILE A 47 4.37 14.94 -10.88
N SER A 48 4.87 13.83 -11.40
CA SER A 48 4.49 12.48 -10.99
C SER A 48 5.00 12.14 -9.59
N ASP A 49 4.44 11.09 -8.97
CA ASP A 49 4.92 10.56 -7.69
C ASP A 49 6.41 10.22 -7.74
N GLN A 50 6.88 9.65 -8.85
CA GLN A 50 8.30 9.33 -9.04
C GLN A 50 9.17 10.59 -9.05
N GLU A 51 8.76 11.64 -9.77
CA GLU A 51 9.49 12.91 -9.80
C GLU A 51 9.48 13.59 -8.42
N PHE A 52 8.38 13.47 -7.66
CA PHE A 52 8.33 13.97 -6.29
C PHE A 52 9.30 13.20 -5.37
N ILE A 53 9.35 11.87 -5.47
CA ILE A 53 10.32 11.03 -4.73
C ILE A 53 11.76 11.42 -5.09
N ASP A 54 12.08 11.56 -6.37
CA ASP A 54 13.41 11.94 -6.85
C ASP A 54 13.86 13.30 -6.27
N VAL A 55 12.92 14.25 -6.18
CA VAL A 55 13.14 15.55 -5.57
C VAL A 55 13.43 15.43 -4.08
N ILE A 56 12.67 14.62 -3.32
CA ILE A 56 12.94 14.37 -1.90
C ILE A 56 14.28 13.68 -1.71
N GLN A 57 14.60 12.68 -2.54
CA GLN A 57 15.87 11.96 -2.52
C GLN A 57 17.05 12.92 -2.69
N TYR A 58 17.00 13.80 -3.69
CA TYR A 58 18.03 14.82 -3.90
C TYR A 58 18.26 15.68 -2.65
N PHE A 59 17.19 16.05 -1.93
CA PHE A 59 17.32 16.88 -0.73
C PHE A 59 17.88 16.15 0.49
N VAL A 60 17.62 14.86 0.61
CA VAL A 60 18.26 14.02 1.63
C VAL A 60 19.74 13.84 1.30
N GLU A 61 20.08 13.49 0.05
CA GLU A 61 21.46 13.30 -0.40
C GLU A 61 22.34 14.55 -0.25
N ASN A 62 21.76 15.74 -0.44
CA ASN A 62 22.47 17.02 -0.32
C ASN A 62 22.35 17.65 1.07
N GLU A 63 21.88 16.91 2.08
CA GLU A 63 21.73 17.35 3.49
C GLU A 63 20.85 18.59 3.66
N ILE A 64 19.95 18.87 2.70
CA ILE A 64 18.98 19.97 2.75
C ILE A 64 17.83 19.62 3.71
N ILE A 65 17.45 18.34 3.77
CA ILE A 65 16.67 17.75 4.86
C ILE A 65 17.61 16.90 5.71
N THR A 66 17.65 17.17 7.02
CA THR A 66 18.25 16.25 7.98
C THR A 66 17.19 15.27 8.48
N VAL A 67 17.32 14.02 8.05
CA VAL A 67 16.55 12.91 8.57
C VAL A 67 17.30 12.33 9.78
N PRO A 68 16.63 11.88 10.86
CA PRO A 68 17.29 11.13 11.92
C PRO A 68 18.19 10.04 11.34
N GLN A 69 19.41 9.87 11.86
CA GLN A 69 20.43 8.98 11.28
C GLN A 69 20.02 7.50 11.22
N ASP A 70 19.00 7.10 11.99
CA ASP A 70 18.41 5.76 11.95
C ASP A 70 17.30 5.61 10.89
N TYR A 71 17.11 6.62 10.03
CA TYR A 71 16.05 6.64 9.03
C TYR A 71 16.61 6.91 7.63
N ASP A 72 16.74 5.84 6.85
CA ASP A 72 17.03 5.94 5.41
C ASP A 72 15.71 5.94 4.63
N VAL A 73 15.19 7.14 4.39
CA VAL A 73 13.90 7.36 3.70
C VAL A 73 13.93 6.80 2.27
N VAL A 74 15.07 6.91 1.59
CA VAL A 74 15.21 6.49 0.19
C VAL A 74 15.19 4.97 0.08
N VAL A 75 15.97 4.29 0.93
CA VAL A 75 15.97 2.82 1.00
C VAL A 75 14.60 2.27 1.39
N ASN A 76 13.89 2.95 2.30
CA ASN A 76 12.55 2.54 2.70
C ASN A 76 11.53 2.69 1.56
N LEU A 77 11.54 3.79 0.81
CA LEU A 77 10.64 3.99 -0.33
C LEU A 77 10.90 2.97 -1.45
N GLN A 78 12.17 2.70 -1.77
CA GLN A 78 12.52 1.69 -2.77
C GLN A 78 12.10 0.27 -2.34
N SER A 79 12.24 -0.05 -1.05
CA SER A 79 11.79 -1.33 -0.50
C SER A 79 10.27 -1.46 -0.59
N LEU A 80 9.51 -0.42 -0.22
CA LEU A 80 8.05 -0.41 -0.33
C LEU A 80 7.59 -0.57 -1.80
N GLN A 81 8.24 0.14 -2.73
CA GLN A 81 7.93 0.05 -4.14
C GLN A 81 8.24 -1.34 -4.70
N PHE A 82 9.34 -1.96 -4.27
CA PHE A 82 9.68 -3.33 -4.64
C PHE A 82 8.62 -4.32 -4.14
N GLU A 83 8.28 -4.27 -2.86
CA GLU A 83 7.25 -5.14 -2.25
C GLU A 83 5.90 -4.99 -2.96
N LEU A 84 5.46 -3.76 -3.22
CA LEU A 84 4.21 -3.52 -3.94
C LEU A 84 4.24 -4.09 -5.36
N ASN A 85 5.34 -3.88 -6.09
CA ASN A 85 5.48 -4.37 -7.46
C ASN A 85 5.46 -5.91 -7.51
N GLU A 86 6.12 -6.59 -6.57
CA GLU A 86 6.06 -8.04 -6.44
C GLU A 86 4.61 -8.49 -6.26
N LYS A 87 3.84 -7.86 -5.36
CA LYS A 87 2.42 -8.20 -5.16
C LYS A 87 1.56 -7.98 -6.38
N ILE A 88 1.80 -6.90 -7.14
CA ILE A 88 1.10 -6.67 -8.41
C ILE A 88 1.41 -7.81 -9.40
N GLN A 89 2.67 -8.21 -9.53
CA GLN A 89 3.04 -9.28 -10.47
C GLN A 89 2.48 -10.64 -10.03
N ASP A 90 2.59 -10.97 -8.76
CA ASP A 90 2.06 -12.18 -8.16
C ASP A 90 0.53 -12.28 -8.34
N SER A 91 -0.19 -11.19 -8.08
CA SER A 91 -1.63 -11.11 -8.32
C SER A 91 -1.97 -11.31 -9.81
N ARG A 92 -1.16 -10.77 -10.73
CA ARG A 92 -1.33 -11.01 -12.17
C ARG A 92 -1.05 -12.46 -12.55
N ILE A 93 -0.04 -13.09 -11.98
CA ILE A 93 0.28 -14.51 -12.24
C ILE A 93 -0.89 -15.39 -11.80
N LEU A 94 -1.42 -15.15 -10.60
CA LEU A 94 -2.58 -15.90 -10.09
C LEU A 94 -3.82 -15.68 -10.97
N ALA A 95 -4.14 -14.42 -11.30
CA ALA A 95 -5.26 -14.06 -12.18
C ALA A 95 -5.19 -14.70 -13.58
N ASN A 96 -3.97 -14.88 -14.10
CA ASN A 96 -3.72 -15.49 -15.41
C ASN A 96 -3.43 -17.00 -15.34
N SER A 97 -3.55 -17.62 -14.17
CA SER A 97 -3.39 -19.07 -14.03
C SER A 97 -4.50 -19.82 -14.76
N ILE A 98 -4.17 -20.99 -15.31
CA ILE A 98 -5.10 -21.80 -16.10
C ILE A 98 -6.33 -22.17 -15.28
N GLN A 99 -6.15 -22.48 -13.99
CA GLN A 99 -7.21 -22.87 -13.08
C GLN A 99 -8.18 -21.72 -12.81
N VAL A 100 -7.67 -20.53 -12.47
CA VAL A 100 -8.50 -19.33 -12.26
C VAL A 100 -9.27 -18.98 -13.53
N GLN A 101 -8.58 -18.91 -14.67
CA GLN A 101 -9.18 -18.59 -15.97
C GLN A 101 -10.29 -19.56 -16.35
N SER A 102 -10.06 -20.87 -16.18
CA SER A 102 -11.05 -21.89 -16.53
C SER A 102 -12.31 -21.78 -15.67
N TYR A 103 -12.13 -21.56 -14.36
CA TYR A 103 -13.24 -21.47 -13.41
C TYR A 103 -14.07 -20.19 -13.60
N VAL A 104 -13.41 -19.07 -13.93
CA VAL A 104 -14.07 -17.81 -14.29
C VAL A 104 -14.86 -17.94 -15.58
N VAL A 105 -14.30 -18.59 -16.61
CA VAL A 105 -15.01 -18.87 -17.87
C VAL A 105 -16.21 -19.76 -17.64
N GLU A 106 -16.08 -20.85 -16.86
CA GLU A 106 -17.20 -21.73 -16.53
C GLU A 106 -18.32 -20.96 -15.81
N SER A 107 -17.96 -20.09 -14.86
CA SER A 107 -18.94 -19.21 -14.20
C SER A 107 -19.62 -18.28 -15.20
N ASN A 108 -18.89 -17.64 -16.10
CA ASN A 108 -19.48 -16.77 -17.12
C ASN A 108 -20.44 -17.54 -18.05
N ASP A 109 -20.06 -18.74 -18.49
CA ASP A 109 -20.93 -19.59 -19.34
C ASP A 109 -22.26 -19.93 -18.64
N LEU A 110 -22.23 -20.15 -17.32
CA LEU A 110 -23.43 -20.38 -16.52
C LEU A 110 -24.32 -19.13 -16.43
N PHE A 111 -23.72 -17.94 -16.29
CA PHE A 111 -24.45 -16.67 -16.21
C PHE A 111 -24.96 -16.20 -17.57
N ASP A 112 -24.25 -16.50 -18.65
CA ASP A 112 -24.70 -16.25 -20.02
C ASP A 112 -25.93 -17.11 -20.40
N ALA A 113 -26.10 -18.26 -19.74
CA ALA A 113 -27.19 -19.19 -20.00
C ALA A 113 -28.51 -18.83 -19.29
N VAL A 114 -28.51 -17.88 -18.35
CA VAL A 114 -29.71 -17.45 -17.62
C VAL A 114 -30.33 -16.19 -18.22
N ASP A 115 -31.65 -16.05 -18.12
CA ASP A 115 -32.37 -14.89 -18.69
C ASP A 115 -31.98 -13.56 -18.01
N ASN A 116 -31.62 -13.60 -16.73
CA ASN A 116 -31.27 -12.41 -15.95
C ASN A 116 -30.21 -12.73 -14.90
N ALA A 117 -28.95 -12.47 -15.26
CA ALA A 117 -27.78 -12.61 -14.39
C ALA A 117 -27.93 -11.85 -13.05
N GLU A 118 -28.39 -10.59 -13.07
CA GLU A 118 -28.55 -9.79 -11.84
C GLU A 118 -29.54 -10.43 -10.86
N THR A 119 -30.60 -11.08 -11.35
CA THR A 119 -31.53 -11.80 -10.46
C THR A 119 -30.84 -12.99 -9.78
N VAL A 120 -29.97 -13.70 -10.50
CA VAL A 120 -29.19 -14.81 -9.93
C VAL A 120 -28.18 -14.28 -8.92
N ILE A 121 -27.50 -13.17 -9.20
CA ILE A 121 -26.56 -12.53 -8.25
C ILE A 121 -27.28 -12.14 -6.97
N SER A 122 -28.41 -11.43 -7.06
CA SER A 122 -29.15 -11.01 -5.86
C SER A 122 -29.63 -12.19 -5.02
N GLN A 123 -30.08 -13.29 -5.65
CA GLN A 123 -30.46 -14.49 -4.92
C GLN A 123 -29.28 -15.16 -4.21
N LEU A 124 -28.13 -15.23 -4.87
CA LEU A 124 -26.91 -15.77 -4.27
C LEU A 124 -26.39 -14.89 -3.13
N ASP A 125 -26.52 -13.57 -3.27
CA ASP A 125 -26.15 -12.60 -2.23
C ASP A 125 -27.03 -12.75 -0.97
N ASP A 126 -28.35 -12.87 -1.13
CA ASP A 126 -29.26 -13.16 -0.01
C ASP A 126 -28.88 -14.48 0.69
N MET A 127 -28.58 -15.53 -0.10
CA MET A 127 -28.16 -16.83 0.44
C MET A 127 -26.77 -16.79 1.09
N TRP A 128 -25.91 -15.88 0.64
CA TRP A 128 -24.54 -15.69 1.10
C TRP A 128 -24.51 -15.09 2.51
N GLN A 129 -25.33 -14.06 2.76
CA GLN A 129 -25.36 -13.33 4.02
C GLN A 129 -25.63 -14.27 5.21
N ASP A 130 -26.64 -15.13 5.08
CA ASP A 130 -27.05 -16.09 6.12
C ASP A 130 -26.25 -17.40 6.11
N SER A 131 -25.27 -17.54 5.21
CA SER A 131 -24.51 -18.76 5.03
C SER A 131 -23.36 -18.90 6.03
N ASP A 132 -23.23 -20.09 6.59
CA ASP A 132 -22.11 -20.46 7.47
C ASP A 132 -20.96 -21.05 6.63
N PRO A 133 -19.78 -20.40 6.55
CA PRO A 133 -18.67 -20.86 5.73
C PRO A 133 -18.04 -22.17 6.23
N ASP A 134 -18.26 -22.57 7.49
CA ASP A 134 -17.69 -23.78 8.09
C ASP A 134 -18.66 -24.98 8.04
N LYS A 135 -19.90 -24.75 7.58
CA LYS A 135 -20.92 -25.79 7.49
C LYS A 135 -20.91 -26.44 6.10
N PRO A 136 -20.58 -27.75 5.99
CA PRO A 136 -20.63 -28.46 4.72
C PRO A 136 -21.97 -28.28 3.99
N ASP A 137 -21.89 -28.18 2.66
CA ASP A 137 -23.02 -27.97 1.74
C ASP A 137 -23.72 -26.61 1.83
N SER A 138 -23.24 -25.66 2.65
CA SER A 138 -23.70 -24.27 2.58
C SER A 138 -23.20 -23.56 1.32
N VAL A 139 -23.86 -22.47 0.92
CA VAL A 139 -23.41 -21.64 -0.22
C VAL A 139 -22.01 -21.09 0.05
N ALA A 140 -21.76 -20.56 1.25
CA ALA A 140 -20.44 -20.06 1.60
C ALA A 140 -19.37 -21.15 1.62
N TYR A 141 -19.68 -22.30 2.20
CA TYR A 141 -18.75 -23.42 2.25
C TYR A 141 -18.34 -23.87 0.86
N ASN A 142 -19.29 -24.10 -0.05
CA ASN A 142 -18.97 -24.60 -1.40
C ASN A 142 -18.18 -23.61 -2.25
N LEU A 143 -18.40 -22.31 -2.07
CA LEU A 143 -17.70 -21.27 -2.82
C LEU A 143 -16.30 -21.00 -2.25
N ILE A 144 -16.11 -21.14 -0.95
CA ILE A 144 -14.80 -21.02 -0.32
C ILE A 144 -13.99 -22.30 -0.56
N HIS A 145 -14.61 -23.47 -0.39
CA HIS A 145 -13.99 -24.79 -0.53
C HIS A 145 -14.17 -25.37 -1.93
N ASN A 146 -13.63 -24.69 -2.93
CA ASN A 146 -13.44 -25.20 -4.29
C ASN A 146 -11.96 -25.21 -4.68
N GLU A 147 -11.65 -25.81 -5.84
CA GLU A 147 -10.27 -25.96 -6.34
C GLU A 147 -9.52 -24.62 -6.41
N VAL A 148 -10.16 -23.56 -6.90
CA VAL A 148 -9.53 -22.24 -7.00
C VAL A 148 -9.39 -21.58 -5.62
N GLY A 149 -10.36 -21.77 -4.72
CA GLY A 149 -10.26 -21.34 -3.33
C GLY A 149 -9.09 -22.01 -2.59
N ASP A 150 -8.86 -23.30 -2.84
CA ASP A 150 -7.70 -24.03 -2.30
C ASP A 150 -6.37 -23.49 -2.85
N ILE A 151 -6.31 -23.22 -4.16
CA ILE A 151 -5.14 -22.60 -4.80
C ILE A 151 -4.87 -21.22 -4.19
N ILE A 152 -5.91 -20.40 -4.02
CA ILE A 152 -5.81 -19.07 -3.40
C ILE A 152 -5.28 -19.19 -1.97
N ARG A 153 -5.84 -20.10 -1.15
CA ARG A 153 -5.37 -20.29 0.23
C ARG A 153 -3.91 -20.75 0.29
N GLN A 154 -3.52 -21.67 -0.59
CA GLN A 154 -2.12 -22.10 -0.67
C GLN A 154 -1.20 -20.95 -1.09
N PHE A 155 -1.62 -20.13 -2.06
CA PHE A 155 -0.88 -18.96 -2.51
C PHE A 155 -0.66 -17.93 -1.39
N ILE A 156 -1.70 -17.67 -0.59
CA ILE A 156 -1.59 -16.81 0.60
C ILE A 156 -0.65 -17.45 1.64
N GLN A 157 -0.74 -18.75 1.87
CA GLN A 157 0.12 -19.45 2.82
C GLN A 157 1.60 -19.40 2.39
N ASP A 158 1.88 -19.63 1.10
CA ASP A 158 3.23 -19.54 0.53
C ASP A 158 3.80 -18.12 0.72
N ASP A 159 2.96 -17.09 0.58
CA ASP A 159 3.37 -15.72 0.84
C ASP A 159 3.61 -15.44 2.33
N ILE A 160 2.77 -15.96 3.23
CA ILE A 160 2.97 -15.85 4.68
C ILE A 160 4.33 -16.42 5.07
N ASP A 161 4.70 -17.55 4.50
CA ASP A 161 5.96 -18.25 4.77
C ASP A 161 7.18 -17.62 4.06
N SER A 162 6.98 -16.61 3.22
CA SER A 162 8.04 -15.88 2.52
C SER A 162 8.71 -14.80 3.39
N GLU A 163 9.83 -14.25 2.91
CA GLU A 163 10.52 -13.11 3.54
C GLU A 163 9.87 -11.74 3.21
N SER A 164 8.80 -11.74 2.39
CA SER A 164 8.05 -10.54 1.99
C SER A 164 7.52 -9.81 3.23
N LYS A 165 7.69 -8.48 3.29
CA LYS A 165 7.11 -7.66 4.36
C LYS A 165 5.63 -7.37 4.12
N PHE A 166 5.20 -7.43 2.87
CA PHE A 166 3.78 -7.32 2.53
C PHE A 166 3.18 -8.72 2.50
N LYS A 167 2.06 -8.92 3.17
CA LYS A 167 1.39 -10.23 3.25
C LYS A 167 -0.02 -10.14 2.69
N TYR A 168 -0.39 -11.08 1.81
CA TYR A 168 -1.80 -11.23 1.44
C TYR A 168 -2.64 -11.58 2.66
N ALA A 169 -3.74 -10.86 2.84
CA ALA A 169 -4.73 -11.11 3.88
C ALA A 169 -5.95 -11.85 3.32
N GLU A 170 -6.40 -11.42 2.13
CA GLU A 170 -7.57 -11.96 1.47
C GLU A 170 -7.41 -11.87 -0.05
N ILE A 171 -7.93 -12.85 -0.78
CA ILE A 171 -8.04 -12.79 -2.23
C ILE A 171 -9.44 -13.24 -2.64
N ILE A 172 -10.05 -12.50 -3.55
CA ILE A 172 -11.37 -12.74 -4.12
C ILE A 172 -11.25 -12.76 -5.63
N VAL A 173 -11.94 -13.69 -6.28
CA VAL A 173 -12.04 -13.79 -7.74
C VAL A 173 -13.50 -13.71 -8.13
N THR A 174 -13.80 -12.83 -9.08
CA THR A 174 -15.15 -12.59 -9.59
C THR A 174 -15.26 -12.94 -11.07
N ASN A 175 -16.47 -13.24 -11.54
CA ASN A 175 -16.77 -13.36 -12.96
C ASN A 175 -17.05 -12.00 -13.60
N ALA A 176 -17.40 -11.96 -14.90
CA ALA A 176 -17.60 -10.73 -15.66
C ALA A 176 -18.83 -9.92 -15.18
N TYR A 177 -19.71 -10.58 -14.45
CA TYR A 177 -20.90 -10.00 -13.84
C TYR A 177 -20.63 -9.50 -12.41
N GLY A 178 -19.44 -9.72 -11.86
CA GLY A 178 -19.07 -9.38 -10.48
C GLY A 178 -19.67 -10.30 -9.43
N ALA A 179 -20.06 -11.52 -9.81
CA ALA A 179 -20.38 -12.58 -8.86
C ALA A 179 -19.09 -13.24 -8.38
N ASN A 180 -19.00 -13.54 -7.08
CA ASN A 180 -17.86 -14.29 -6.55
C ASN A 180 -17.80 -15.70 -7.17
N VAL A 181 -16.58 -16.10 -7.54
CA VAL A 181 -16.26 -17.40 -8.16
C VAL A 181 -15.39 -18.23 -7.22
N ALA A 182 -14.42 -17.60 -6.57
CA ALA A 182 -13.58 -18.21 -5.56
C ALA A 182 -13.01 -17.15 -4.63
N GLN A 183 -12.67 -17.52 -3.40
CA GLN A 183 -12.07 -16.61 -2.43
C GLN A 183 -11.38 -17.37 -1.29
N SER A 184 -10.48 -16.69 -0.60
CA SER A 184 -9.76 -17.24 0.56
C SER A 184 -10.64 -17.38 1.80
N ALA A 185 -11.56 -16.44 2.03
CA ALA A 185 -12.40 -16.33 3.21
C ALA A 185 -13.78 -15.74 2.87
N LYS A 186 -14.71 -15.75 3.83
CA LYS A 186 -16.06 -15.18 3.66
C LYS A 186 -16.02 -13.64 3.75
N THR A 187 -16.42 -12.99 2.68
CA THR A 187 -16.70 -11.54 2.62
C THR A 187 -18.11 -11.20 3.13
N THR A 188 -18.38 -9.91 3.35
CA THR A 188 -19.74 -9.42 3.66
C THR A 188 -20.69 -9.69 2.49
N ASP A 189 -20.27 -9.32 1.28
CA ASP A 189 -21.11 -9.33 0.10
C ASP A 189 -20.62 -10.34 -0.94
N PHE A 190 -21.55 -10.94 -1.68
CA PHE A 190 -21.26 -11.83 -2.81
C PHE A 190 -21.20 -11.06 -4.13
N LYS A 191 -22.03 -10.03 -4.25
CA LYS A 191 -22.02 -9.09 -5.37
C LYS A 191 -20.87 -8.09 -5.20
N GLN A 192 -20.09 -7.88 -6.26
CA GLN A 192 -18.90 -7.01 -6.23
C GLN A 192 -18.86 -5.98 -7.37
N ASN A 193 -19.79 -6.04 -8.34
CA ASN A 193 -19.73 -5.16 -9.53
C ASN A 193 -20.11 -3.69 -9.25
N ASP A 194 -20.69 -3.41 -8.10
CA ASP A 194 -21.05 -2.08 -7.61
C ASP A 194 -19.92 -1.41 -6.82
N GLU A 195 -18.85 -2.14 -6.53
CA GLU A 195 -17.68 -1.63 -5.85
C GLU A 195 -16.76 -0.81 -6.78
N ASP A 196 -16.24 0.31 -6.28
CA ASP A 196 -15.34 1.21 -7.01
C ASP A 196 -14.11 0.45 -7.53
N TRP A 197 -13.48 -0.38 -6.68
CA TRP A 197 -12.29 -1.15 -7.05
C TRP A 197 -12.54 -2.08 -8.24
N TRP A 198 -13.75 -2.63 -8.35
CA TRP A 198 -14.12 -3.56 -9.41
C TRP A 198 -14.32 -2.84 -10.73
N GLN A 199 -15.02 -1.69 -10.68
CA GLN A 199 -15.28 -0.86 -11.85
C GLN A 199 -13.98 -0.26 -12.41
N GLU A 200 -13.13 0.28 -11.54
CA GLU A 200 -11.83 0.84 -11.91
C GLU A 200 -10.90 -0.23 -12.49
N ALA A 201 -10.79 -1.41 -11.85
CA ALA A 201 -9.97 -2.50 -12.39
C ALA A 201 -10.50 -3.00 -13.74
N LYS A 202 -11.82 -3.08 -13.91
CA LYS A 202 -12.44 -3.46 -15.19
C LYS A 202 -12.17 -2.44 -16.29
N GLU A 203 -12.19 -1.14 -15.98
CA GLU A 203 -11.99 -0.08 -16.98
C GLU A 203 -10.51 0.13 -17.33
N HIS A 204 -9.64 0.11 -16.32
CA HIS A 204 -8.23 0.52 -16.43
C HIS A 204 -7.23 -0.64 -16.36
N GLY A 205 -7.70 -1.87 -16.11
CA GLY A 205 -6.88 -3.07 -16.06
C GLY A 205 -6.27 -3.36 -14.68
N ILE A 206 -6.16 -2.34 -13.83
CA ILE A 206 -5.69 -2.43 -12.45
C ILE A 206 -6.33 -1.32 -11.62
N PHE A 207 -6.62 -1.62 -10.37
CA PHE A 207 -6.91 -0.63 -9.33
C PHE A 207 -5.95 -0.88 -8.16
N LEU A 208 -5.49 0.20 -7.55
CA LEU A 208 -4.70 0.20 -6.33
C LEU A 208 -5.31 1.21 -5.38
N SER A 209 -5.62 0.81 -4.14
CA SER A 209 -6.07 1.77 -3.13
C SER A 209 -4.88 2.51 -2.51
N ASP A 210 -5.09 3.78 -2.15
CA ASP A 210 -4.09 4.65 -1.49
C ASP A 210 -3.56 4.11 -0.15
N GLY A 211 -4.14 3.01 0.34
CA GLY A 211 -3.82 2.40 1.60
C GLY A 211 -4.49 3.10 2.79
N GLY A 212 -4.93 2.33 3.77
CA GLY A 212 -5.57 2.83 4.98
C GLY A 212 -5.00 2.18 6.23
N PHE A 213 -4.90 2.92 7.33
CA PHE A 213 -4.57 2.33 8.63
C PHE A 213 -5.83 1.68 9.22
N ASP A 214 -5.82 0.36 9.37
CA ASP A 214 -6.87 -0.35 10.09
C ASP A 214 -6.53 -0.34 11.59
N GLU A 215 -7.24 0.51 12.36
CA GLU A 215 -7.06 0.62 13.81
C GLU A 215 -7.40 -0.66 14.58
N SER A 216 -8.24 -1.54 14.02
CA SER A 216 -8.69 -2.77 14.66
C SER A 216 -7.69 -3.92 14.50
N ALA A 217 -7.01 -3.96 13.35
CA ALA A 217 -5.98 -4.94 13.03
C ALA A 217 -4.55 -4.44 13.32
N GLY A 218 -4.38 -3.13 13.50
CA GLY A 218 -3.08 -2.49 13.78
C GLY A 218 -2.12 -2.49 12.59
N VAL A 219 -2.64 -2.60 11.36
CA VAL A 219 -1.86 -2.72 10.12
C VAL A 219 -2.35 -1.72 9.07
N TYR A 220 -1.44 -1.28 8.20
CA TYR A 220 -1.87 -0.61 6.96
C TYR A 220 -2.34 -1.68 5.98
N SER A 221 -3.48 -1.48 5.33
CA SER A 221 -3.95 -2.37 4.26
C SER A 221 -4.06 -1.62 2.94
N SER A 222 -3.74 -2.30 1.84
CA SER A 222 -3.95 -1.79 0.48
C SER A 222 -4.58 -2.88 -0.37
N ASP A 223 -5.48 -2.47 -1.26
CA ASP A 223 -6.22 -3.34 -2.16
C ASP A 223 -5.57 -3.25 -3.54
N ILE A 224 -5.24 -4.41 -4.11
CA ILE A 224 -4.87 -4.56 -5.52
C ILE A 224 -6.01 -5.28 -6.21
N ALA A 225 -6.61 -4.67 -7.23
CA ALA A 225 -7.54 -5.37 -8.11
C ALA A 225 -6.99 -5.45 -9.53
N ILE A 226 -7.03 -6.64 -10.12
CA ILE A 226 -6.46 -6.99 -11.41
C ILE A 226 -7.57 -7.48 -12.33
N GLN A 227 -7.64 -6.87 -13.51
CA GLN A 227 -8.52 -7.35 -14.58
C GLN A 227 -8.10 -8.73 -15.08
N ILE A 228 -9.07 -9.63 -15.21
CA ILE A 228 -8.90 -10.95 -15.79
C ILE A 228 -9.37 -10.88 -17.24
N LEU A 229 -8.47 -11.17 -18.17
CA LEU A 229 -8.73 -11.21 -19.60
C LEU A 229 -8.58 -12.65 -20.10
N ASP A 230 -9.42 -13.07 -21.04
CA ASP A 230 -9.21 -14.33 -21.74
C ASP A 230 -8.11 -14.22 -22.81
N LYS A 231 -7.83 -15.34 -23.49
CA LYS A 231 -6.80 -15.42 -24.54
C LYS A 231 -7.05 -14.52 -25.75
N GLU A 232 -8.29 -14.05 -25.95
CA GLU A 232 -8.66 -13.09 -26.99
C GLU A 232 -8.60 -11.63 -26.48
N GLY A 233 -8.24 -11.41 -25.22
CA GLY A 233 -8.20 -10.09 -24.59
C GLY A 233 -9.58 -9.57 -24.17
N ARG A 234 -10.59 -10.44 -24.06
CA ARG A 234 -11.93 -10.06 -23.58
C ARG A 234 -11.97 -10.11 -22.07
N PHE A 235 -12.65 -9.14 -21.46
CA PHE A 235 -12.88 -9.09 -20.03
C PHE A 235 -13.73 -10.29 -19.59
N ILE A 236 -13.24 -11.03 -18.60
CA ILE A 236 -13.95 -12.18 -18.02
C ILE A 236 -14.13 -12.10 -16.50
N GLY A 237 -13.50 -11.16 -15.81
CA GLY A 237 -13.64 -11.03 -14.36
C GLY A 237 -12.57 -10.13 -13.72
N VAL A 238 -12.58 -10.07 -12.40
CA VAL A 238 -11.59 -9.31 -11.61
C VAL A 238 -11.10 -10.17 -10.44
N LEU A 239 -9.79 -10.16 -10.21
CA LEU A 239 -9.17 -10.65 -8.98
C LEU A 239 -8.90 -9.45 -8.07
N LYS A 240 -9.35 -9.49 -6.82
CA LYS A 240 -8.97 -8.54 -5.77
C LYS A 240 -8.08 -9.24 -4.75
N ALA A 241 -7.04 -8.57 -4.31
CA ALA A 241 -6.15 -8.98 -3.25
C ALA A 241 -6.04 -7.87 -2.21
N VAL A 242 -6.31 -8.19 -0.95
CA VAL A 242 -6.08 -7.33 0.21
C VAL A 242 -4.71 -7.65 0.77
N ILE A 243 -3.90 -6.63 0.99
CA ILE A 243 -2.50 -6.77 1.39
C ILE A 243 -2.28 -6.02 2.70
N ASN A 244 -1.79 -6.72 3.70
CA ASN A 244 -1.26 -6.12 4.92
C ASN A 244 0.15 -5.58 4.63
N VAL A 245 0.26 -4.26 4.69
CA VAL A 245 1.48 -3.48 4.57
C VAL A 245 2.07 -3.33 5.97
N GLU A 246 3.12 -4.09 6.26
CA GLU A 246 3.87 -3.88 7.49
C GLU A 246 4.56 -2.51 7.42
N SER A 247 4.42 -1.70 8.47
CA SER A 247 5.12 -0.43 8.54
C SER A 247 6.63 -0.69 8.56
N VAL A 248 7.37 -0.13 7.61
CA VAL A 248 8.86 -0.18 7.60
C VAL A 248 9.46 0.70 8.71
N THR A 249 8.63 1.21 9.64
CA THR A 249 9.03 2.09 10.73
C THR A 249 9.68 1.37 11.93
N SER A 250 9.68 0.03 11.92
CA SER A 250 10.26 -0.81 12.97
C SER A 250 11.79 -0.95 12.85
N GLY A 251 12.52 0.16 12.93
CA GLY A 251 13.96 0.14 13.18
C GLY A 251 14.22 0.03 14.69
N ASN A 252 14.94 -1.01 15.12
CA ASN A 252 15.57 -1.09 16.44
C ASN A 252 16.89 -0.30 16.45
#